data_AF-A0A4Q1TAM9-F1
#
_entry.id   AF-A0A4Q1TAM9-F1
#
_cell.length_a   1.000
_cell.length_b   1.000
_cell.length_c   1.000
_cell.angle_alpha   90.00
_cell.angle_beta   90.00
_cell.angle_gamma   90.00
#
_symmetry.space_group_name_H-M   'P 1'
#
loop_
_entity.id
_entity.type
_entity.pdbx_description
1 polymer ?
#
loop_
_entity_poly.entity_id
_entity_poly.type
_entity_poly.pdbx_seq_one_letter_code
_entity_poly.pdbx_strand_id
1 'polypeptide(L)'
;MNLVDFVPQEQEVKVAIDLVQRLEVLSTKQLTTDILESLLFSTHYITQHKDFFHKARNRHVTLIFTDKAQLSFNLGDDYMGLNANLILYKLSSLEGKNQTEQTIILTEEMVHHFWDSADEVYVKSIVCEMIPNVILNPELPGYIIVG
;
A
#
# COMPACT_ATOMS: atom_id res chain seq x y z
N MET A 1 -28.91 27.47 8.54
CA MET A 1 -27.52 27.00 8.51
C MET A 1 -27.61 25.53 8.13
N ASN A 2 -27.47 25.22 6.85
CA ASN A 2 -27.67 23.85 6.36
C ASN A 2 -26.39 23.08 6.64
N LEU A 3 -26.47 22.13 7.55
CA LEU A 3 -25.51 21.04 7.65
C LEU A 3 -25.67 20.24 6.35
N VAL A 4 -24.68 20.35 5.47
CA VAL A 4 -24.59 19.45 4.32
C VAL A 4 -24.19 18.10 4.90
N ASP A 5 -25.16 17.20 4.97
CA ASP A 5 -24.92 15.80 5.30
C ASP A 5 -23.90 15.26 4.30
N PHE A 6 -22.68 15.02 4.78
CA PHE A 6 -21.68 14.28 4.04
C PHE A 6 -22.13 12.82 4.04
N VAL A 7 -23.02 12.47 3.11
CA VAL A 7 -23.34 11.09 2.78
C VAL A 7 -22.20 10.61 1.88
N PRO A 8 -21.28 9.76 2.36
CA PRO A 8 -20.29 9.15 1.47
C PRO A 8 -21.06 8.44 0.38
N GLN A 9 -20.75 8.69 -0.89
CA GLN A 9 -21.47 8.04 -1.99
C GLN A 9 -21.29 6.52 -1.82
N GLU A 10 -22.37 5.74 -1.89
CA GLU A 10 -22.38 4.28 -1.63
C GLU A 10 -21.26 3.51 -2.36
N GLN A 11 -20.78 4.07 -3.47
CA GLN A 11 -19.65 3.58 -4.23
C GLN A 11 -18.33 3.63 -3.43
N GLU A 12 -18.00 4.76 -2.77
CA GLU A 12 -16.78 4.95 -1.95
C GLU A 12 -16.72 4.01 -0.75
N VAL A 13 -17.86 3.74 -0.10
CA VAL A 13 -17.94 2.81 1.02
C VAL A 13 -17.66 1.38 0.56
N LYS A 14 -18.19 0.99 -0.61
CA LYS A 14 -17.94 -0.32 -1.22
C LYS A 14 -16.48 -0.49 -1.66
N VAL A 15 -15.87 0.58 -2.19
CA VAL A 15 -14.47 0.65 -2.62
C VAL A 15 -13.49 0.37 -1.46
N ALA A 16 -13.70 1.03 -0.31
CA ALA A 16 -12.85 0.84 0.86
C ALA A 16 -12.97 -0.58 1.43
N ILE A 17 -14.19 -1.15 1.42
CA ILE A 17 -14.44 -2.54 1.85
C ILE A 17 -13.71 -3.54 0.92
N ASP A 18 -13.69 -3.30 -0.39
CA ASP A 18 -13.08 -4.21 -1.37
C ASP A 18 -11.54 -4.29 -1.28
N LEU A 19 -10.82 -3.22 -0.90
CA LEU A 19 -9.37 -3.31 -0.67
C LEU A 19 -9.04 -3.94 0.68
N VAL A 20 -9.80 -3.63 1.73
CA VAL A 20 -9.63 -4.28 3.05
C VAL A 20 -9.82 -5.80 2.94
N GLN A 21 -10.66 -6.28 2.03
CA GLN A 21 -10.81 -7.71 1.72
C GLN A 21 -9.66 -8.31 0.88
N ARG A 22 -8.84 -7.46 0.24
CA ARG A 22 -7.70 -7.87 -0.60
C ARG A 22 -6.37 -7.86 0.16
N LEU A 23 -6.30 -7.14 1.27
CA LEU A 23 -5.11 -7.02 2.10
C LEU A 23 -5.23 -7.92 3.33
N GLU A 24 -4.27 -8.81 3.49
CA GLU A 24 -4.01 -9.45 4.78
C GLU A 24 -2.81 -8.75 5.42
N VAL A 25 -2.92 -8.35 6.68
CA VAL A 25 -1.82 -7.68 7.39
C VAL A 25 -1.31 -8.57 8.50
N LEU A 26 -0.04 -8.96 8.41
CA LEU A 26 0.66 -9.73 9.42
C LEU A 26 1.81 -8.89 9.98
N SER A 27 2.03 -8.95 11.29
CA SER A 27 3.16 -8.27 11.91
C SER A 27 3.80 -9.12 13.01
N THR A 28 5.12 -9.08 13.12
CA THR A 28 5.84 -9.76 14.20
C THR A 28 5.89 -8.99 15.52
N LYS A 29 5.43 -7.73 15.53
CA LYS A 29 5.27 -6.89 16.72
C LYS A 29 4.08 -5.94 16.57
N GLN A 30 3.67 -5.27 17.63
CA GLN A 30 2.63 -4.25 17.54
C GLN A 30 3.10 -3.10 16.63
N LEU A 31 2.28 -2.73 15.65
CA LEU A 31 2.54 -1.58 14.79
C LEU A 31 2.30 -0.29 15.58
N THR A 32 3.14 0.72 15.35
CA THR A 32 2.95 2.05 15.92
C THR A 32 1.75 2.75 15.28
N THR A 33 1.21 3.77 15.94
CA THR A 33 0.12 4.59 15.39
C THR A 33 0.51 5.20 14.05
N ASP A 34 1.73 5.73 13.92
CA ASP A 34 2.22 6.34 12.67
C ASP A 34 2.21 5.36 11.49
N ILE A 35 2.60 4.10 11.72
CA ILE A 35 2.60 3.07 10.67
C ILE A 35 1.16 2.68 10.30
N LEU A 36 0.27 2.55 11.29
CA LEU A 36 -1.14 2.25 11.05
C LEU A 36 -1.83 3.38 10.27
N GLU A 37 -1.57 4.63 10.61
CA GLU A 37 -2.07 5.80 9.89
C GLU A 37 -1.49 5.87 8.48
N SER A 38 -0.19 5.63 8.31
CA SER A 38 0.45 5.59 6.98
C SER A 38 -0.15 4.49 6.10
N LEU A 39 -0.43 3.32 6.67
CA LEU A 39 -1.11 2.24 5.96
C LEU A 39 -2.55 2.65 5.59
N LEU A 40 -3.28 3.30 6.51
CA LEU A 40 -4.62 3.81 6.23
C LEU A 40 -4.60 4.84 5.09
N PHE A 41 -3.66 5.79 5.09
CA PHE A 41 -3.52 6.76 4.02
C PHE A 41 -3.14 6.10 2.69
N SER A 42 -2.20 5.15 2.71
CA SER A 42 -1.79 4.44 1.50
C SER A 42 -2.96 3.67 0.86
N THR A 43 -3.72 2.95 1.69
CA THR A 43 -4.91 2.22 1.22
C THR A 43 -5.99 3.16 0.70
N HIS A 44 -6.21 4.30 1.35
CA HIS A 44 -7.10 5.35 0.88
C HIS A 44 -6.67 5.87 -0.49
N TYR A 45 -5.41 6.33 -0.66
CA TYR A 45 -4.97 6.90 -1.92
C TYR A 45 -5.03 5.92 -3.09
N ILE A 46 -4.64 4.67 -2.87
CA ILE A 46 -4.71 3.61 -3.89
C ILE A 46 -6.15 3.40 -4.35
N THR A 47 -7.09 3.31 -3.41
CA THR A 47 -8.49 3.01 -3.73
C THR A 47 -9.22 4.15 -4.40
N GLN A 48 -8.77 5.39 -4.18
CA GLN A 48 -9.29 6.58 -4.85
C GLN A 48 -8.73 6.75 -6.26
N HIS A 49 -7.66 6.04 -6.64
CA HIS A 49 -7.10 6.17 -7.97
C HIS A 49 -8.04 5.58 -9.03
N LYS A 50 -8.33 6.35 -10.08
CA LYS A 50 -9.27 6.03 -11.18
C LYS A 50 -9.09 4.63 -11.78
N ASP A 51 -7.85 4.16 -11.91
CA ASP A 51 -7.52 2.88 -12.55
C ASP A 51 -7.55 1.68 -11.59
N PHE A 52 -7.71 1.90 -10.28
CA PHE A 52 -7.55 0.85 -9.27
C PHE A 52 -8.42 -0.38 -9.56
N PHE A 53 -9.71 -0.20 -9.86
CA PHE A 53 -10.63 -1.32 -10.14
C PHE A 53 -10.27 -2.14 -11.37
N HIS A 54 -9.65 -1.52 -12.36
CA HIS A 54 -9.20 -2.22 -13.57
C HIS A 54 -7.90 -2.99 -13.29
N LYS A 55 -7.05 -2.47 -12.42
CA LYS A 55 -5.71 -3.00 -12.12
C LYS A 55 -5.72 -4.09 -11.04
N ALA A 56 -6.45 -3.89 -9.94
CA ALA A 56 -6.47 -4.78 -8.78
C ALA A 56 -7.33 -6.05 -8.95
N ARG A 57 -7.83 -6.33 -10.16
CA ARG A 57 -8.75 -7.45 -10.41
C ARG A 57 -8.11 -8.78 -10.00
N ASN A 58 -8.71 -9.44 -9.00
CA ASN A 58 -8.32 -10.74 -8.42
C ASN A 58 -6.96 -10.81 -7.72
N ARG A 59 -6.33 -9.67 -7.43
CA ARG A 59 -5.04 -9.65 -6.71
C ARG A 59 -5.29 -9.47 -5.21
N HIS A 60 -5.02 -10.53 -4.45
CA HIS A 60 -4.87 -10.47 -3.00
C HIS A 60 -3.39 -10.34 -2.67
N VAL A 61 -3.04 -9.62 -1.62
CA VAL A 61 -1.65 -9.50 -1.15
C VAL A 61 -1.61 -9.53 0.38
N THR A 62 -0.66 -10.28 0.91
CA THR A 62 -0.35 -10.29 2.33
C THR A 62 0.82 -9.32 2.59
N LEU A 63 0.55 -8.28 3.37
CA LEU A 63 1.55 -7.32 3.85
C LEU A 63 2.16 -7.87 5.13
N ILE A 64 3.46 -8.11 5.13
CA ILE A 64 4.20 -8.67 6.26
C ILE A 64 5.15 -7.62 6.81
N PHE A 65 4.84 -7.15 8.01
CA PHE A 65 5.68 -6.22 8.76
C PHE A 65 6.59 -7.01 9.70
N THR A 66 7.89 -7.01 9.43
CA THR A 66 8.82 -7.81 10.25
C THR A 66 10.25 -7.28 10.25
N ASP A 67 10.96 -7.49 11.35
CA ASP A 67 12.42 -7.32 11.42
C ASP A 67 13.17 -8.66 11.23
N LYS A 68 12.42 -9.77 11.06
CA LYS A 68 13.03 -11.08 10.83
C LYS A 68 13.64 -11.11 9.43
N ALA A 69 14.89 -11.55 9.36
CA ALA A 69 15.61 -11.73 8.09
C ALA A 69 15.14 -12.95 7.29
N GLN A 70 14.28 -13.80 7.86
CA GLN A 70 13.83 -15.05 7.25
C GLN A 70 12.34 -15.27 7.52
N LEU A 71 11.63 -15.71 6.49
CA LEU A 71 10.28 -16.27 6.58
C LEU A 71 10.36 -17.77 6.31
N SER A 72 9.53 -18.55 6.99
CA SER A 72 9.39 -19.98 6.78
C SER A 72 7.93 -20.29 6.49
N PHE A 73 7.69 -21.05 5.41
CA PHE A 73 6.36 -21.50 5.03
C PHE A 73 6.26 -22.99 5.30
N ASN A 74 5.17 -23.40 5.97
CA ASN A 74 4.83 -24.80 6.11
C ASN A 74 3.63 -25.09 5.20
N LEU A 75 3.87 -25.84 4.14
CA LEU A 75 2.86 -26.13 3.12
C LEU A 75 2.00 -27.34 3.48
N GLY A 76 2.38 -28.16 4.46
CA GLY A 76 1.73 -29.45 4.70
C GLY A 76 2.01 -30.48 3.60
N ASP A 77 1.66 -31.74 3.87
CA ASP A 77 2.10 -32.88 3.05
C ASP A 77 1.36 -33.00 1.70
N ASP A 78 0.16 -32.41 1.58
CA ASP A 78 -0.72 -32.57 0.40
C ASP A 78 -0.59 -31.46 -0.65
N TYR A 79 0.29 -30.47 -0.44
CA TYR A 79 0.39 -29.30 -1.32
C TYR A 79 1.49 -29.49 -2.37
N MET A 80 1.12 -29.33 -3.65
CA MET A 80 2.06 -29.40 -4.78
C MET A 80 2.75 -28.07 -5.11
N GLY A 81 2.32 -26.97 -4.51
CA GLY A 81 2.92 -25.64 -4.73
C GLY A 81 2.25 -24.55 -3.91
N LEU A 82 2.97 -23.43 -3.74
CA LEU A 82 2.47 -22.21 -3.09
C LEU A 82 2.46 -21.08 -4.12
N ASN A 83 1.30 -20.44 -4.29
CA ASN A 83 1.22 -19.11 -4.91
C ASN A 83 0.92 -18.11 -3.79
N ALA A 84 1.87 -17.22 -3.52
CA ALA A 84 1.75 -16.22 -2.48
C ALA A 84 2.17 -14.85 -3.04
N ASN A 85 1.28 -13.88 -2.93
CA ASN A 85 1.56 -12.48 -3.21
C ASN A 85 1.91 -11.81 -1.88
N LEU A 86 3.19 -11.50 -1.69
CA LEU A 86 3.68 -10.97 -0.42
C LEU A 86 4.41 -9.66 -0.66
N ILE A 87 4.16 -8.68 0.21
CA ILE A 87 5.02 -7.49 0.33
C ILE A 87 5.59 -7.50 1.74
N LEU A 88 6.92 -7.43 1.85
CA LEU A 88 7.61 -7.45 3.12
C LEU A 88 8.13 -6.06 3.45
N TYR A 89 7.73 -5.54 4.60
CA TYR A 89 8.23 -4.28 5.13
C TYR A 89 9.12 -4.53 6.35
N LYS A 90 10.36 -4.05 6.26
CA LYS A 90 11.28 -4.06 7.39
C LYS A 90 10.84 -3.01 8.41
N LEU A 91 10.37 -3.46 9.56
CA LEU A 91 9.75 -2.57 10.56
C LEU A 91 10.70 -1.49 11.08
N SER A 92 11.92 -1.86 11.45
CA SER A 92 12.93 -0.92 11.93
C SER A 92 13.27 0.16 10.90
N SER A 93 13.11 -0.16 9.61
CA SER A 93 13.34 0.80 8.53
C SER A 93 12.17 1.77 8.39
N LEU A 94 10.93 1.31 8.53
CA LEU A 94 9.74 2.17 8.52
C LEU A 94 9.66 3.05 9.77
N GLU A 95 10.00 2.53 10.95
CA GLU A 95 9.98 3.30 12.21
C GLU A 95 10.96 4.48 12.21
N GLY A 96 12.02 4.42 11.40
CA GLY A 96 12.97 5.53 11.21
C GLY A 96 12.51 6.60 10.23
N LYS A 97 11.29 6.49 9.68
CA LYS A 97 10.73 7.37 8.65
C LYS A 97 9.59 8.19 9.19
N ASN A 98 9.40 9.40 8.65
CA ASN A 98 8.21 10.17 8.95
C ASN A 98 6.97 9.59 8.26
N GLN A 99 5.77 10.00 8.66
CA GLN A 99 4.50 9.47 8.15
C GLN A 99 4.36 9.61 6.62
N THR A 100 4.80 10.72 6.02
CA THR A 100 4.75 10.90 4.57
C THR A 100 5.67 9.91 3.86
N GLU A 101 6.91 9.76 4.33
CA GLU A 101 7.85 8.77 3.80
C GLU A 101 7.31 7.34 3.93
N GLN A 102 6.73 6.99 5.09
CA GLN A 102 6.09 5.69 5.30
C GLN A 102 4.94 5.47 4.31
N THR A 103 4.09 6.47 4.11
CA THR A 103 2.95 6.42 3.18
C THR A 103 3.42 6.22 1.73
N ILE A 104 4.48 6.92 1.31
CA ILE A 104 5.09 6.75 -0.02
C ILE A 104 5.56 5.30 -0.21
N ILE A 105 6.37 4.79 0.73
CA ILE A 105 6.93 3.43 0.65
C ILE A 105 5.83 2.37 0.58
N LEU A 106 4.83 2.47 1.46
CA LEU A 106 3.71 1.52 1.50
C LEU A 106 2.88 1.58 0.20
N THR A 107 2.67 2.78 -0.34
CA THR A 107 1.91 2.98 -1.58
C THR A 107 2.67 2.43 -2.79
N GLU A 108 3.96 2.70 -2.90
CA GLU A 108 4.81 2.27 -4.04
C GLU A 108 4.81 0.75 -4.22
N GLU A 109 5.04 -0.02 -3.16
CA GLU A 109 5.03 -1.48 -3.24
C GLU A 109 3.65 -2.05 -3.60
N MET A 110 2.58 -1.43 -3.09
CA MET A 110 1.23 -1.82 -3.48
C MET A 110 0.93 -1.43 -4.94
N VAL A 111 1.48 -0.33 -5.46
CA VAL A 111 1.37 0.04 -6.88
C VAL A 111 2.12 -0.98 -7.74
N HIS A 112 3.35 -1.36 -7.39
CA HIS A 112 4.07 -2.45 -8.06
C HIS A 112 3.20 -3.70 -8.17
N HIS A 113 2.55 -4.08 -7.07
CA HIS A 113 1.69 -5.25 -7.02
C HIS A 113 0.41 -5.13 -7.85
N PHE A 114 -0.36 -4.04 -7.70
CA PHE A 114 -1.66 -3.90 -8.35
C PHE A 114 -1.55 -3.48 -9.82
N TRP A 115 -0.57 -2.66 -10.20
CA TRP A 115 -0.33 -2.25 -11.59
C TRP A 115 0.50 -3.23 -12.40
N ASP A 116 1.09 -4.25 -11.75
CA ASP A 116 1.90 -5.30 -12.37
C ASP A 116 3.08 -4.75 -13.16
N SER A 117 3.74 -3.74 -12.60
CA SER A 117 4.81 -3.03 -13.28
C SER A 117 6.12 -3.15 -12.53
N ALA A 118 7.17 -3.52 -13.26
CA ALA A 118 8.56 -3.42 -12.81
C ALA A 118 9.25 -2.13 -13.32
N ASP A 119 8.54 -1.30 -14.10
CA ASP A 119 9.04 0.01 -14.49
C ASP A 119 8.91 1.00 -13.32
N GLU A 120 10.04 1.25 -12.66
CA GLU A 120 10.18 2.17 -11.53
C GLU A 120 9.70 3.59 -11.84
N VAL A 121 9.95 4.10 -13.06
CA VAL A 121 9.56 5.47 -13.41
C VAL A 121 8.04 5.55 -13.53
N TYR A 122 7.44 4.55 -14.16
CA TYR A 122 5.98 4.45 -14.26
C TYR A 122 5.32 4.27 -12.88
N VAL A 123 5.86 3.41 -12.02
CA VAL A 123 5.31 3.22 -10.67
C VAL A 123 5.38 4.52 -9.88
N LYS A 124 6.53 5.19 -9.88
CA LYS A 124 6.69 6.47 -9.18
C LYS A 124 5.79 7.56 -9.72
N SER A 125 5.52 7.60 -11.03
CA SER A 125 4.56 8.55 -11.59
C SER A 125 3.15 8.31 -11.06
N ILE A 126 2.73 7.05 -10.94
CA ILE A 126 1.42 6.70 -10.33
C ILE A 126 1.38 7.09 -8.86
N VAL A 127 2.46 6.85 -8.09
CA VAL A 127 2.54 7.27 -6.68
C VAL A 127 2.40 8.80 -6.54
N CYS A 128 3.03 9.58 -7.41
CA CYS A 128 2.88 11.04 -7.45
C CYS A 128 1.47 11.51 -7.84
N GLU A 129 0.75 10.74 -8.68
CA GLU A 129 -0.67 11.02 -8.98
C GLU A 129 -1.58 10.76 -7.76
N MET A 130 -1.18 9.84 -6.88
CA MET A 130 -1.97 9.39 -5.72
C MET A 130 -1.76 10.25 -4.47
N ILE A 131 -0.51 10.55 -4.13
CA ILE A 131 -0.17 11.18 -2.84
C ILE A 131 0.01 12.69 -3.06
N PRO A 132 -0.78 13.54 -2.37
CA PRO A 132 -0.65 14.98 -2.48
C PRO A 132 0.75 15.41 -2.05
N ASN A 133 1.24 16.50 -2.65
CA ASN A 133 2.52 17.10 -2.27
C ASN A 133 3.75 16.19 -2.49
N VAL A 134 3.63 15.14 -3.30
CA VAL A 134 4.74 14.26 -3.67
C VAL A 134 4.97 14.35 -5.17
N ILE A 135 6.16 14.78 -5.57
CA ILE A 135 6.54 14.89 -6.99
C ILE A 135 7.79 14.05 -7.28
N LEU A 136 7.94 13.64 -8.53
CA LEU A 136 9.15 12.97 -9.01
C LEU A 136 10.34 13.92 -8.96
N ASN A 137 11.47 13.44 -8.44
CA ASN A 137 12.72 14.18 -8.52
C ASN A 137 13.26 14.10 -9.96
N PRO A 138 13.47 15.22 -10.66
CA PRO A 138 13.95 15.22 -12.05
C PRO A 138 15.44 14.86 -12.18
N GLU A 139 16.21 14.94 -11.09
CA GLU A 139 17.68 14.77 -11.10
C GLU A 139 18.14 13.45 -10.47
N LEU A 140 17.34 12.86 -9.57
CA LEU A 140 17.67 11.64 -8.84
C LEU A 140 16.52 10.64 -8.87
N PRO A 141 16.79 9.32 -8.82
CA PRO A 141 15.74 8.32 -8.65
C PRO A 141 15.11 8.46 -7.27
N GLY A 142 13.97 9.14 -7.16
CA GLY A 142 13.28 9.35 -5.90
C GLY A 142 12.18 10.40 -5.96
N TYR A 143 11.70 10.79 -4.78
CA TYR A 143 10.61 11.75 -4.62
C TYR A 143 11.10 13.04 -3.98
N ILE A 144 10.37 14.12 -4.22
CA ILE A 144 10.45 15.38 -3.49
C ILE A 144 9.11 15.59 -2.80
N ILE A 145 9.14 15.85 -1.49
CA ILE A 145 7.95 16.21 -0.71
C ILE A 145 7.88 17.74 -0.66
N VAL A 146 6.86 18.31 -1.29
CA VAL A 146 6.64 19.76 -1.41
C VAL A 146 5.61 20.22 -0.37
N GLY A 147 6.09 20.90 0.68
CA GLY A 147 5.25 21.42 1.76
C GLY A 147 4.49 22.69 1.40
#